data_AF-A0A3C0NLZ8-F1
#
_entry.id   AF-A0A3C0NLZ8-F1
#
_cell.length_a   1.000
_cell.length_b   1.000
_cell.length_c   1.000
_cell.angle_alpha   90.00
_cell.angle_beta   90.00
_cell.angle_gamma   90.00
#
_symmetry.space_group_name_H-M   'P 1'
#
loop_
_entity.id
_entity.type
_entity.pdbx_description
1 polymer ?
#
loop_
_entity_poly.entity_id
_entity_poly.type
_entity_poly.pdbx_seq_one_letter_code
_entity_poly.pdbx_strand_id
1 'polypeptide(L)'
;MLYGMAAVCALGAAALLMLEKSGRLRAPFYAAALAAAAAACVLAAVGQSRGLLFFRPSGAPEETVGAFFDAVRGGDEEAARACLADGSLMPALAAPEDETAAKLFAARRDGFSWALDGETGRDGLEARVPVRVTAPDLGAMREDLRGGVMTRLKALVDARAYDEVYDENGLYRPEVTDEAYRAAVDALLAGEEDYEMSRTLTLRLHYEAGGWRIVPDGELFAALGTDFASEANNAKSAVLDGLTYIRKIYRIGENDIIAPAPRSENFGTTTDPAVIRALIDASAPLLEGQDTVWSEEIELAPDSEISYYSDETILVIVWKELIDHKGCTFAEVRIADPSQFRRRLSGDSYDSHVREYCSRLAEEANAVLATNGDFYAYRQLGVTVYQRELYRFIPDALDACFFTAKGEMLLVPRGSFAAREEAETFIRDNDVLFSAAFGPILIRDGELQDLGTGKYKIGQGDTDYSRSAIAMTDRLHYLLMTINFGSKAGVATIPEAAQILYDKGCVNAYALDGGQTAELWMNGKVLNNIDWNAERQVSDIFYFASALPAEKEAGA
;
A
#
# COMPACT_ATOMS: atom_id res chain seq x y z
N MET A 1 56.36 33.86 -21.58
CA MET A 1 57.17 34.08 -22.80
C MET A 1 57.64 35.54 -22.97
N LEU A 2 56.82 36.58 -22.73
CA LEU A 2 57.19 37.98 -23.00
C LEU A 2 58.33 38.57 -22.13
N TYR A 3 58.40 38.25 -20.84
CA TYR A 3 59.54 38.66 -19.99
C TYR A 3 60.87 38.07 -20.49
N GLY A 4 60.81 36.89 -21.14
CA GLY A 4 61.96 36.25 -21.77
C GLY A 4 62.44 36.98 -23.02
N MET A 5 61.53 37.39 -23.93
CA MET A 5 61.92 38.14 -25.13
C MET A 5 62.43 39.55 -24.82
N ALA A 6 61.82 40.25 -23.86
CA ALA A 6 62.31 41.56 -23.43
C ALA A 6 63.71 41.47 -22.80
N ALA A 7 63.97 40.43 -22.00
CA ALA A 7 65.28 40.16 -21.43
C ALA A 7 66.33 39.80 -22.51
N VAL A 8 65.95 39.02 -23.52
CA VAL A 8 66.83 38.68 -24.66
C VAL A 8 67.16 39.91 -25.51
N CYS A 9 66.19 40.80 -25.78
CA CYS A 9 66.44 42.05 -26.48
C CYS A 9 67.33 43.02 -25.67
N ALA A 10 67.15 43.10 -24.34
CA ALA A 10 67.99 43.91 -23.47
C ALA A 10 69.44 43.38 -23.38
N LEU A 11 69.60 42.05 -23.30
CA LEU A 11 70.91 41.40 -23.34
C LEU A 11 71.59 41.57 -24.71
N GLY A 12 70.81 41.51 -25.80
CA GLY A 12 71.30 41.78 -27.16
C GLY A 12 71.78 43.22 -27.34
N ALA A 13 71.04 44.19 -26.80
CA ALA A 13 71.44 45.61 -26.81
C ALA A 13 72.71 45.86 -25.96
N ALA A 14 72.83 45.20 -24.79
CA ALA A 14 74.02 45.27 -23.95
C ALA A 14 75.26 44.64 -24.61
N ALA A 15 75.09 43.52 -25.34
CA ALA A 15 76.15 42.89 -26.10
C ALA A 15 76.62 43.75 -27.29
N LEU A 16 75.69 44.44 -27.97
CA LEU A 16 76.01 45.39 -29.05
C LEU A 16 76.78 46.62 -28.52
N LEU A 17 76.44 47.13 -27.33
CA LEU A 17 77.18 48.21 -26.65
C LEU A 17 78.63 47.81 -26.29
N MET A 18 78.82 46.55 -25.86
CA MET A 18 80.16 46.01 -25.56
C MET A 18 81.01 45.83 -26.83
N LEU A 19 80.39 45.50 -27.96
CA LEU A 19 81.04 45.35 -29.27
C LEU A 19 81.42 46.70 -29.92
N GLU A 20 80.67 47.76 -29.66
CA GLU A 20 81.02 49.13 -30.05
C GLU A 20 82.22 49.65 -29.24
N LYS A 21 82.21 49.49 -27.90
CA LYS A 21 83.32 49.91 -27.03
C LYS A 21 84.64 49.18 -27.30
N SER A 22 84.59 47.98 -27.87
CA SER A 22 85.78 47.21 -28.27
C SER A 22 86.29 47.52 -29.70
N GLY A 23 85.67 48.49 -30.40
CA GLY A 23 86.10 48.96 -31.72
C GLY A 23 85.84 47.97 -32.87
N ARG A 24 85.09 46.89 -32.62
CA ARG A 24 84.84 45.81 -33.60
C ARG A 24 83.60 46.06 -34.48
N LEU A 25 82.78 47.05 -34.16
CA LEU A 25 81.64 47.49 -34.98
C LEU A 25 81.80 48.96 -35.39
N ARG A 26 81.58 49.27 -36.68
CA ARG A 26 81.53 50.66 -37.16
C ARG A 26 80.17 51.28 -36.81
N ALA A 27 80.19 52.50 -36.27
CA ALA A 27 79.02 53.26 -35.79
C ALA A 27 77.71 53.16 -36.61
N PRO A 28 77.71 53.23 -37.97
CA PRO A 28 76.45 53.15 -38.73
C PRO A 28 75.74 51.80 -38.61
N PHE A 29 76.45 50.69 -38.42
CA PHE A 29 75.85 49.36 -38.29
C PHE A 29 75.26 49.12 -36.89
N TYR A 30 75.86 49.73 -35.87
CA TYR A 30 75.33 49.69 -34.51
C TYR A 30 74.00 50.45 -34.42
N ALA A 31 73.92 51.66 -35.00
CA ALA A 31 72.67 52.43 -35.06
C ALA A 31 71.54 51.68 -35.79
N ALA A 32 71.86 50.98 -36.89
CA ALA A 32 70.89 50.18 -37.63
C ALA A 32 70.37 48.97 -36.84
N ALA A 33 71.25 48.25 -36.12
CA ALA A 33 70.86 47.11 -35.29
C ALA A 33 69.98 47.53 -34.11
N LEU A 34 70.31 48.67 -33.48
CA LEU A 34 69.53 49.20 -32.36
C LEU A 34 68.15 49.72 -32.81
N ALA A 35 68.08 50.31 -34.01
CA ALA A 35 66.81 50.69 -34.63
C ALA A 35 65.94 49.47 -34.96
N ALA A 36 66.53 48.37 -35.46
CA ALA A 36 65.80 47.13 -35.72
C ALA A 36 65.29 46.46 -34.43
N ALA A 37 66.09 46.43 -33.37
CA ALA A 37 65.67 45.92 -32.06
C ALA A 37 64.57 46.79 -31.42
N ALA A 38 64.70 48.11 -31.51
CA ALA A 38 63.65 49.04 -31.07
C ALA A 38 62.38 48.86 -31.89
N ALA A 39 62.46 48.69 -33.21
CA ALA A 39 61.32 48.40 -34.07
C ALA A 39 60.66 47.06 -33.71
N ALA A 40 61.44 46.03 -33.37
CA ALA A 40 60.90 44.75 -32.89
C ALA A 40 60.20 44.88 -31.53
N CYS A 41 60.76 45.65 -30.59
CA CYS A 41 60.11 45.95 -29.31
C CYS A 41 58.85 46.80 -29.48
N VAL A 42 58.86 47.77 -30.40
CA VAL A 42 57.69 48.57 -30.76
C VAL A 42 56.66 47.70 -31.46
N LEU A 43 57.03 46.79 -32.36
CA LEU A 43 56.11 45.82 -32.98
C LEU A 43 55.54 44.83 -31.94
N ALA A 44 56.32 44.45 -30.92
CA ALA A 44 55.82 43.64 -29.82
C ALA A 44 54.86 44.42 -28.91
N ALA A 45 55.17 45.67 -28.58
CA ALA A 45 54.32 46.54 -27.76
C ALA A 45 53.07 47.05 -28.51
N VAL A 46 53.20 47.35 -29.80
CA VAL A 46 52.10 47.67 -30.72
C VAL A 46 51.28 46.42 -31.01
N GLY A 47 51.91 45.25 -31.14
CA GLY A 47 51.21 43.95 -31.19
C GLY A 47 50.38 43.68 -29.93
N GLN A 48 50.87 44.09 -28.76
CA GLN A 48 50.16 43.96 -27.48
C GLN A 48 49.00 44.97 -27.33
N SER A 49 49.16 46.19 -27.86
CA SER A 49 48.16 47.28 -27.77
C SER A 49 47.17 47.32 -28.93
N ARG A 50 47.47 46.65 -30.05
CA ARG A 50 46.62 46.60 -31.26
C ARG A 50 46.24 45.19 -31.73
N GLY A 51 46.58 44.13 -31.00
CA GLY A 51 46.11 42.76 -31.24
C GLY A 51 46.39 42.28 -32.68
N LEU A 52 47.63 41.89 -32.97
CA LEU A 52 47.97 41.30 -34.27
C LEU A 52 47.30 39.91 -34.39
N LEU A 53 46.46 39.78 -35.43
CA LEU A 53 45.60 38.65 -35.81
C LEU A 53 44.43 38.41 -34.86
N PHE A 54 43.49 39.37 -34.80
CA PHE A 54 42.09 39.02 -34.56
C PHE A 54 41.65 38.09 -35.69
N PHE A 55 41.78 36.77 -35.47
CA PHE A 55 40.89 35.83 -36.12
C PHE A 55 39.50 36.21 -35.59
N ARG A 56 38.75 37.04 -36.33
CA ARG A 56 37.35 37.33 -36.02
C ARG A 56 36.58 36.12 -36.50
N PRO A 57 36.16 35.24 -35.60
CA PRO A 57 35.42 34.07 -36.01
C PRO A 57 34.13 34.57 -36.67
N SER A 58 33.84 34.11 -37.89
CA SER A 58 32.62 34.48 -38.59
C SER A 58 31.43 33.73 -37.98
N GLY A 59 30.28 34.41 -37.89
CA GLY A 59 29.05 33.83 -37.32
C GLY A 59 28.85 34.16 -35.85
N ALA A 60 27.60 34.05 -35.41
CA ALA A 60 27.17 34.30 -34.04
C ALA A 60 27.14 32.97 -33.26
N PRO A 61 27.89 32.80 -32.14
CA PRO A 61 27.76 31.65 -31.24
C PRO A 61 26.31 31.34 -30.86
N GLU A 62 25.49 32.39 -30.72
CA GLU A 62 24.07 32.32 -30.38
C GLU A 62 23.26 31.57 -31.46
N GLU A 63 23.62 31.72 -32.74
CA GLU A 63 22.97 30.99 -33.84
C GLU A 63 23.28 29.49 -33.78
N THR A 64 24.50 29.12 -33.39
CA THR A 64 24.88 27.71 -33.21
C THR A 64 24.16 27.08 -32.02
N VAL A 65 24.02 27.83 -30.93
CA VAL A 65 23.23 27.43 -29.76
C VAL A 65 21.76 27.25 -30.12
N GLY A 66 21.19 28.18 -30.89
CA GLY A 66 19.80 28.07 -31.33
C GLY A 66 19.57 26.90 -32.27
N ALA A 67 20.44 26.69 -33.26
CA ALA A 67 20.37 25.55 -34.15
C ALA A 67 20.46 24.21 -33.39
N PHE A 68 21.29 24.13 -32.35
CA PHE A 68 21.39 22.94 -31.50
C PHE A 68 20.09 22.65 -30.76
N PHE A 69 19.53 23.62 -30.03
CA PHE A 69 18.30 23.38 -29.27
C PHE A 69 17.06 23.21 -30.16
N ASP A 70 17.01 23.87 -31.32
CA ASP A 70 15.95 23.63 -32.30
C ASP A 70 16.04 22.22 -32.90
N ALA A 71 17.25 21.71 -33.14
CA ALA A 71 17.46 20.32 -33.57
C ALA A 71 17.07 19.32 -32.48
N VAL A 72 17.39 19.60 -31.21
CA VAL A 72 16.94 18.79 -30.05
C VAL A 72 15.41 18.76 -29.96
N ARG A 73 14.75 19.91 -30.07
CA ARG A 73 13.28 20.00 -30.09
C ARG A 73 12.66 19.27 -31.29
N GLY A 74 13.31 19.35 -32.45
CA GLY A 74 12.88 18.70 -33.69
C GLY A 74 13.18 17.20 -33.76
N GLY A 75 13.99 16.66 -32.85
CA GLY A 75 14.44 15.26 -32.90
C GLY A 75 15.48 14.98 -33.99
N ASP A 76 16.18 16.00 -34.50
CA ASP A 76 17.19 15.86 -35.56
C ASP A 76 18.59 15.65 -34.96
N GLU A 77 18.98 14.37 -34.83
CA GLU A 77 20.29 14.00 -34.28
C GLU A 77 21.46 14.45 -35.16
N GLU A 78 21.28 14.50 -36.47
CA GLU A 78 22.34 14.87 -37.41
C GLU A 78 22.65 16.36 -37.28
N ALA A 79 21.61 17.19 -37.27
CA ALA A 79 21.73 18.64 -37.09
C ALA A 79 22.25 19.01 -35.70
N ALA A 80 21.79 18.33 -34.64
CA ALA A 80 22.26 18.57 -33.28
C ALA A 80 23.75 18.18 -33.13
N ARG A 81 24.16 17.03 -33.69
CA ARG A 81 25.56 16.57 -33.66
C ARG A 81 26.48 17.50 -34.45
N ALA A 82 26.02 18.08 -35.55
CA ALA A 82 26.79 19.05 -36.34
C ALA A 82 27.11 20.36 -35.57
N CYS A 83 26.37 20.65 -34.51
CA CYS A 83 26.59 21.82 -33.65
C CYS A 83 27.57 21.55 -32.50
N LEU A 84 27.89 20.29 -32.20
CA LEU A 84 28.83 19.89 -31.15
C LEU A 84 30.26 19.76 -31.66
N ALA A 85 31.23 19.92 -30.76
CA ALA A 85 32.63 19.65 -31.05
C ALA A 85 32.86 18.16 -31.41
N ASP A 86 33.81 17.89 -32.29
CA ASP A 86 34.08 16.53 -32.79
C ASP A 86 34.33 15.51 -31.66
N GLY A 87 33.68 14.34 -31.75
CA GLY A 87 33.82 13.25 -30.76
C GLY A 87 32.99 13.42 -29.48
N SER A 88 32.15 14.45 -29.40
CA SER A 88 31.25 14.67 -28.27
C SER A 88 30.14 13.62 -28.17
N LEU A 89 29.76 13.28 -26.94
CA LEU A 89 28.59 12.45 -26.65
C LEU A 89 27.29 13.23 -26.92
N MET A 90 26.26 12.53 -27.36
CA MET A 90 24.91 13.08 -27.60
C MET A 90 23.87 12.22 -26.90
N PRO A 91 22.84 12.82 -26.28
CA PRO A 91 21.64 12.10 -25.89
C PRO A 91 20.95 11.53 -27.13
N ALA A 92 20.25 10.40 -27.00
CA ALA A 92 19.40 9.93 -28.08
C ALA A 92 18.18 10.85 -28.20
N LEU A 93 17.85 11.21 -29.44
CA LEU A 93 16.65 11.99 -29.76
C LEU A 93 15.58 11.13 -30.46
N ALA A 94 15.91 9.88 -30.77
CA ALA A 94 14.94 8.90 -31.23
C ALA A 94 13.97 8.50 -30.10
N ALA A 95 12.69 8.40 -30.44
CA ALA A 95 11.67 7.92 -29.51
C ALA A 95 11.91 6.44 -29.14
N PRO A 96 11.61 6.05 -27.89
CA PRO A 96 11.56 4.64 -27.48
C PRO A 96 10.65 3.75 -28.33
N GLU A 97 10.93 2.44 -28.35
CA GLU A 97 10.06 1.44 -28.99
C GLU A 97 8.76 1.19 -28.22
N ASP A 98 8.78 1.30 -26.88
CA ASP A 98 7.59 1.16 -26.04
C ASP A 98 6.65 2.36 -26.25
N GLU A 99 5.38 2.08 -26.55
CA GLU A 99 4.38 3.11 -26.88
C GLU A 99 4.13 4.08 -25.71
N THR A 100 4.16 3.58 -24.46
CA THR A 100 3.90 4.40 -23.28
C THR A 100 5.10 5.29 -22.97
N ALA A 101 6.32 4.74 -23.06
CA ALA A 101 7.55 5.51 -22.95
C ALA A 101 7.65 6.57 -24.08
N ALA A 102 7.25 6.24 -25.30
CA ALA A 102 7.21 7.17 -26.43
C ALA A 102 6.27 8.37 -26.17
N LYS A 103 5.14 8.18 -25.47
CA LYS A 103 4.24 9.28 -25.09
C LYS A 103 4.88 10.24 -24.09
N LEU A 104 5.52 9.73 -23.03
CA LEU A 104 6.24 10.57 -22.05
C LEU A 104 7.42 11.30 -22.70
N PHE A 105 8.15 10.60 -23.58
CA PHE A 105 9.21 11.19 -24.40
C PHE A 105 8.69 12.36 -25.24
N ALA A 106 7.59 12.15 -25.97
CA ALA A 106 6.98 13.19 -26.80
C ALA A 106 6.51 14.38 -25.97
N ALA A 107 5.85 14.16 -24.83
CA ALA A 107 5.40 15.24 -23.95
C ALA A 107 6.55 16.11 -23.45
N ARG A 108 7.66 15.49 -23.03
CA ARG A 108 8.86 16.23 -22.61
C ARG A 108 9.52 16.98 -23.76
N ARG A 109 9.60 16.37 -24.95
CA ARG A 109 10.17 17.01 -26.15
C ARG A 109 9.33 18.20 -26.61
N ASP A 110 8.01 18.04 -26.65
CA ASP A 110 7.09 19.06 -27.15
C ASP A 110 6.96 20.23 -26.14
N GLY A 111 7.09 19.94 -24.84
CA GLY A 111 7.20 20.95 -23.78
C GLY A 111 8.60 21.58 -23.62
N PHE A 112 9.59 21.14 -24.39
CA PHE A 112 10.95 21.69 -24.33
C PHE A 112 11.01 23.06 -25.01
N SER A 113 11.50 24.05 -24.27
CA SER A 113 11.77 25.39 -24.80
C SER A 113 13.07 25.97 -24.24
N TRP A 114 13.63 26.96 -24.94
CA TRP A 114 14.87 27.60 -24.52
C TRP A 114 14.84 29.10 -24.87
N ALA A 115 15.61 29.89 -24.13
CA ALA A 115 15.82 31.32 -24.38
C ALA A 115 17.23 31.75 -23.97
N LEU A 116 17.74 32.82 -24.58
CA LEU A 116 18.99 33.46 -24.13
C LEU A 116 18.74 34.15 -22.77
N ASP A 117 19.67 33.96 -21.83
CA ASP A 117 19.55 34.46 -20.44
C ASP A 117 20.72 35.38 -20.09
N GLY A 118 21.00 36.35 -20.95
CA GLY A 118 22.06 37.36 -20.76
C GLY A 118 22.87 37.66 -22.02
N GLU A 119 23.99 38.38 -21.83
CA GLU A 119 24.90 38.74 -22.92
C GLU A 119 25.95 37.64 -23.16
N THR A 120 26.25 37.39 -24.44
CA THR A 120 27.31 36.45 -24.84
C THR A 120 28.69 37.02 -24.59
N GLY A 121 29.48 36.34 -23.76
CA GLY A 121 30.89 36.63 -23.59
C GLY A 121 31.72 35.99 -24.70
N ARG A 122 32.60 36.74 -25.37
CA ARG A 122 33.53 36.21 -26.38
C ARG A 122 34.96 36.54 -25.99
N ASP A 123 35.84 35.53 -26.04
CA ASP A 123 37.27 35.66 -25.79
C ASP A 123 38.05 34.85 -26.85
N GLY A 124 38.50 35.53 -27.91
CA GLY A 124 39.23 34.90 -29.01
C GLY A 124 38.40 33.85 -29.75
N LEU A 125 38.81 32.58 -29.64
CA LEU A 125 38.16 31.40 -30.23
C LEU A 125 37.19 30.71 -29.27
N GLU A 126 36.94 31.30 -28.09
CA GLU A 126 35.99 30.79 -27.11
C GLU A 126 34.80 31.73 -26.96
N ALA A 127 33.62 31.17 -26.73
CA ALA A 127 32.42 31.92 -26.38
C ALA A 127 31.67 31.27 -25.22
N ARG A 128 30.98 32.10 -24.43
CA ARG A 128 30.11 31.71 -23.33
C ARG A 128 28.73 32.29 -23.55
N VAL A 129 27.75 31.42 -23.75
CA VAL A 129 26.37 31.81 -24.04
C VAL A 129 25.49 31.35 -22.87
N PRO A 130 24.95 32.29 -22.06
CA PRO A 130 23.99 31.94 -21.03
C PRO A 130 22.63 31.64 -21.67
N VAL A 131 22.05 30.50 -21.32
CA VAL A 131 20.74 30.07 -21.80
C VAL A 131 19.88 29.59 -20.65
N ARG A 132 18.58 29.82 -20.77
CA ARG A 132 17.55 29.23 -19.93
C ARG A 132 16.86 28.15 -20.73
N VAL A 133 16.79 26.96 -20.16
CA VAL A 133 16.06 25.81 -20.71
C VAL A 133 14.89 25.52 -19.80
N THR A 134 13.72 25.31 -20.39
CA THR A 134 12.50 24.95 -19.71
C THR A 134 11.99 23.63 -20.29
N ALA A 135 11.72 22.66 -19.44
CA ALA A 135 11.19 21.37 -19.84
C ALA A 135 10.33 20.77 -18.71
N PRO A 136 9.38 19.88 -19.03
CA PRO A 136 8.61 19.15 -18.03
C PRO A 136 9.51 18.31 -17.11
N ASP A 137 9.34 18.44 -15.79
CA ASP A 137 10.07 17.70 -14.77
C ASP A 137 9.54 16.26 -14.65
N LEU A 138 10.25 15.32 -15.26
CA LEU A 138 9.93 13.90 -15.17
C LEU A 138 10.06 13.34 -13.75
N GLY A 139 10.85 13.99 -12.88
CA GLY A 139 10.94 13.63 -11.47
C GLY A 139 9.63 13.94 -10.75
N ALA A 140 9.08 15.14 -10.93
CA ALA A 140 7.79 15.53 -10.38
C ALA A 140 6.64 14.67 -10.95
N MET A 141 6.61 14.48 -12.27
CA MET A 141 5.62 13.61 -12.93
C MET A 141 5.65 12.18 -12.36
N ARG A 142 6.81 11.67 -11.92
CA ARG A 142 6.95 10.30 -11.42
C ARG A 142 6.12 10.05 -10.15
N GLU A 143 6.08 11.01 -9.23
CA GLU A 143 5.32 10.86 -7.99
C GLU A 143 3.81 10.81 -8.27
N ASP A 144 3.32 11.68 -9.17
CA ASP A 144 1.92 11.67 -9.57
C ASP A 144 1.57 10.44 -10.41
N LEU A 145 2.48 9.96 -11.27
CA LEU A 145 2.33 8.68 -11.94
C LEU A 145 2.22 7.54 -10.93
N ARG A 146 3.03 7.54 -9.87
CA ARG A 146 2.97 6.51 -8.81
C ARG A 146 1.62 6.54 -8.09
N GLY A 147 1.14 7.71 -7.68
CA GLY A 147 -0.20 7.86 -7.08
C GLY A 147 -1.32 7.46 -8.04
N GLY A 148 -1.19 7.81 -9.31
CA GLY A 148 -2.09 7.41 -10.40
C GLY A 148 -2.13 5.89 -10.55
N VAL A 149 -0.99 5.23 -10.70
CA VAL A 149 -0.89 3.77 -10.82
C VAL A 149 -1.55 3.08 -9.64
N MET A 150 -1.25 3.50 -8.41
CA MET A 150 -1.88 2.92 -7.20
C MET A 150 -3.39 3.05 -7.21
N THR A 151 -3.91 4.20 -7.64
CA THR A 151 -5.36 4.43 -7.77
C THR A 151 -6.00 3.47 -8.79
N ARG A 152 -5.34 3.22 -9.92
CA ARG A 152 -5.84 2.31 -10.96
C ARG A 152 -5.69 0.85 -10.54
N LEU A 153 -4.57 0.47 -9.93
CA LEU A 153 -4.39 -0.86 -9.36
C LEU A 153 -5.48 -1.18 -8.34
N LYS A 154 -5.81 -0.25 -7.44
CA LYS A 154 -6.92 -0.43 -6.50
C LYS A 154 -8.24 -0.70 -7.23
N ALA A 155 -8.57 0.09 -8.27
CA ALA A 155 -9.79 -0.12 -9.04
C ALA A 155 -9.82 -1.49 -9.75
N LEU A 156 -8.67 -1.94 -10.28
CA LEU A 156 -8.54 -3.25 -10.92
C LEU A 156 -8.70 -4.39 -9.90
N VAL A 157 -8.04 -4.28 -8.75
CA VAL A 157 -8.18 -5.20 -7.62
C VAL A 157 -9.64 -5.28 -7.21
N ASP A 158 -10.34 -4.17 -7.04
CA ASP A 158 -11.75 -4.17 -6.63
C ASP A 158 -12.67 -4.81 -7.68
N ALA A 159 -12.40 -4.60 -8.97
CA ALA A 159 -13.27 -5.03 -10.07
C ALA A 159 -13.08 -6.49 -10.52
N ARG A 160 -11.87 -7.05 -10.41
CA ARG A 160 -11.50 -8.36 -10.99
C ARG A 160 -11.41 -9.47 -9.94
N ALA A 161 -11.42 -10.72 -10.39
CA ALA A 161 -11.17 -11.88 -9.52
C ALA A 161 -9.70 -11.92 -9.08
N TYR A 162 -9.39 -12.60 -7.97
CA TYR A 162 -8.01 -12.64 -7.46
C TYR A 162 -7.03 -13.26 -8.47
N ASP A 163 -7.41 -14.34 -9.14
CA ASP A 163 -6.59 -15.06 -10.12
C ASP A 163 -6.37 -14.27 -11.42
N GLU A 164 -7.22 -13.28 -11.72
CA GLU A 164 -7.03 -12.31 -12.81
C GLU A 164 -6.06 -11.19 -12.44
N VAL A 165 -5.82 -10.96 -11.15
CA VAL A 165 -5.00 -9.84 -10.64
C VAL A 165 -3.63 -10.30 -10.15
N TYR A 166 -3.60 -11.44 -9.49
CA TYR A 166 -2.43 -12.00 -8.81
C TYR A 166 -1.99 -13.32 -9.44
N ASP A 167 -0.68 -13.56 -9.39
CA ASP A 167 -0.09 -14.85 -9.73
C ASP A 167 -0.10 -15.82 -8.52
N GLU A 168 0.45 -17.02 -8.71
CA GLU A 168 0.53 -18.07 -7.67
C GLU A 168 1.39 -17.68 -6.45
N ASN A 169 2.22 -16.63 -6.57
CA ASN A 169 3.07 -16.12 -5.51
C ASN A 169 2.45 -14.89 -4.82
N GLY A 170 1.22 -14.50 -5.19
CA GLY A 170 0.55 -13.31 -4.66
C GLY A 170 1.12 -11.99 -5.17
N LEU A 171 1.89 -12.01 -6.27
CA LEU A 171 2.40 -10.80 -6.92
C LEU A 171 1.42 -10.35 -8.01
N TYR A 172 1.37 -9.03 -8.27
CA TYR A 172 0.57 -8.54 -9.39
C TYR A 172 1.03 -9.16 -10.70
N ARG A 173 0.07 -9.61 -11.51
CA ARG A 173 0.36 -10.05 -12.87
C ARG A 173 0.93 -8.89 -13.70
N PRO A 174 1.94 -9.13 -14.56
CA PRO A 174 2.50 -8.09 -15.42
C PRO A 174 1.46 -7.34 -16.25
N GLU A 175 0.42 -8.04 -16.72
CA GLU A 175 -0.65 -7.44 -17.52
C GLU A 175 -1.44 -6.38 -16.75
N VAL A 176 -1.60 -6.57 -15.43
CA VAL A 176 -2.35 -5.67 -14.54
C VAL A 176 -1.55 -4.41 -14.23
N THR A 177 -0.27 -4.56 -13.92
CA THR A 177 0.63 -3.42 -13.68
C THR A 177 0.84 -2.61 -14.96
N ASP A 178 0.93 -3.26 -16.11
CA ASP A 178 1.06 -2.61 -17.42
C ASP A 178 -0.19 -1.81 -17.80
N GLU A 179 -1.37 -2.39 -17.56
CA GLU A 179 -2.65 -1.69 -17.78
C GLU A 179 -2.77 -0.45 -16.88
N ALA A 180 -2.48 -0.60 -15.58
CA ALA A 180 -2.53 0.51 -14.63
C ALA A 180 -1.52 1.61 -14.97
N TYR A 181 -0.29 1.25 -15.34
CA TYR A 181 0.75 2.19 -15.75
C TYR A 181 0.37 2.98 -17.00
N ARG A 182 -0.08 2.30 -18.06
CA ARG A 182 -0.52 2.95 -19.29
C ARG A 182 -1.68 3.93 -19.05
N ALA A 183 -2.68 3.51 -18.28
CA ALA A 183 -3.82 4.37 -17.94
C ALA A 183 -3.43 5.56 -17.05
N ALA A 184 -2.43 5.40 -16.17
CA ALA A 184 -1.91 6.51 -15.37
C ALA A 184 -1.15 7.53 -16.23
N VAL A 185 -0.33 7.09 -17.18
CA VAL A 185 0.37 7.96 -18.13
C VAL A 185 -0.62 8.73 -19.00
N ASP A 186 -1.61 8.06 -19.58
CA ASP A 186 -2.63 8.71 -20.40
C ASP A 186 -3.41 9.77 -19.60
N ALA A 187 -3.73 9.49 -18.33
CA ALA A 187 -4.41 10.45 -17.46
C ALA A 187 -3.52 11.65 -17.07
N LEU A 188 -2.23 11.42 -16.79
CA LEU A 188 -1.30 12.50 -16.46
C LEU A 188 -1.12 13.44 -17.64
N LEU A 189 -0.91 12.91 -18.85
CA LEU A 189 -0.71 13.71 -20.06
C LEU A 189 -1.97 14.46 -20.50
N ALA A 190 -3.15 14.01 -20.08
CA ALA A 190 -4.41 14.72 -20.30
C ALA A 190 -4.73 15.75 -19.21
N GLY A 191 -3.98 15.75 -18.10
CA GLY A 191 -4.16 16.69 -16.99
C GLY A 191 -3.74 18.12 -17.34
N GLU A 192 -4.23 19.08 -16.55
CA GLU A 192 -3.85 20.50 -16.66
C GLU A 192 -2.70 20.88 -15.70
N GLU A 193 -2.08 19.90 -15.05
CA GLU A 193 -0.98 20.15 -14.11
C GLU A 193 0.29 20.60 -14.84
N ASP A 194 0.92 21.64 -14.30
CA ASP A 194 2.11 22.25 -14.87
C ASP A 194 3.36 21.67 -14.18
N TYR A 195 4.11 20.89 -14.95
CA TYR A 195 5.36 20.27 -14.51
C TYR A 195 6.59 21.04 -14.99
N GLU A 196 6.46 22.29 -15.44
CA GLU A 196 7.59 23.05 -15.97
C GLU A 196 8.71 23.26 -14.95
N MET A 197 9.93 22.85 -15.33
CA MET A 197 11.16 23.18 -14.62
C MET A 197 12.08 23.99 -15.53
N SER A 198 12.53 25.14 -15.03
CA SER A 198 13.49 26.01 -15.72
C SER A 198 14.87 25.93 -15.09
N ARG A 199 15.92 25.84 -15.92
CA ARG A 199 17.33 25.86 -15.51
C ARG A 199 18.12 26.84 -16.36
N THR A 200 18.97 27.65 -15.72
CA THR A 200 19.92 28.51 -16.40
C THR A 200 21.28 27.83 -16.44
N LEU A 201 21.89 27.77 -17.62
CA LEU A 201 23.20 27.16 -17.87
C LEU A 201 24.04 28.06 -18.78
N THR A 202 25.37 27.92 -18.72
CA THR A 202 26.28 28.68 -19.57
C THR A 202 27.01 27.76 -20.53
N LEU A 203 26.61 27.77 -21.79
CA LEU A 203 27.24 26.96 -22.84
C LEU A 203 28.60 27.51 -23.22
N ARG A 204 29.60 26.63 -23.25
CA ARG A 204 30.93 26.93 -23.77
C ARG A 204 31.01 26.51 -25.23
N LEU A 205 31.49 27.41 -26.08
CA LEU A 205 31.72 27.12 -27.50
C LEU A 205 33.18 27.35 -27.86
N HIS A 206 33.69 26.49 -28.74
CA HIS A 206 35.00 26.62 -29.37
C HIS A 206 34.82 26.86 -30.87
N TYR A 207 35.64 27.72 -31.46
CA TYR A 207 35.62 27.96 -32.90
C TYR A 207 36.60 27.05 -33.63
N GLU A 208 36.08 26.12 -34.43
CA GLU A 208 36.85 25.14 -35.19
C GLU A 208 36.26 24.93 -36.59
N ALA A 209 37.10 24.52 -37.55
CA ALA A 209 36.68 24.20 -38.92
C ALA A 209 35.80 25.27 -39.63
N GLY A 210 35.93 26.55 -39.23
CA GLY A 210 35.17 27.66 -39.82
C GLY A 210 33.81 27.95 -39.18
N GLY A 211 33.46 27.30 -38.06
CA GLY A 211 32.21 27.53 -37.32
C GLY A 211 32.37 27.44 -35.81
N TRP A 212 31.37 27.91 -35.08
CA TRP A 212 31.28 27.67 -33.63
C TRP A 212 30.78 26.25 -33.38
N ARG A 213 31.30 25.63 -32.32
CA ARG A 213 30.93 24.29 -31.86
C ARG A 213 30.75 24.29 -30.35
N ILE A 214 29.67 23.70 -29.87
CA ILE A 214 29.37 23.57 -28.44
C ILE A 214 30.28 22.49 -27.85
N VAL A 215 30.93 22.81 -26.74
CA VAL A 215 31.69 21.86 -25.93
C VAL A 215 30.74 21.41 -24.81
N PRO A 216 30.11 20.22 -24.93
CA PRO A 216 29.14 19.79 -23.94
C PRO A 216 29.81 19.49 -22.60
N ASP A 217 29.12 19.79 -21.52
CA ASP A 217 29.50 19.44 -20.16
C ASP A 217 28.36 18.77 -19.41
N GLY A 218 28.64 18.34 -18.18
CA GLY A 218 27.65 17.64 -17.35
C GLY A 218 26.40 18.48 -17.07
N GLU A 219 26.49 19.81 -17.06
CA GLU A 219 25.33 20.69 -16.85
C GLU A 219 24.41 20.71 -18.07
N LEU A 220 24.98 20.74 -19.29
CA LEU A 220 24.19 20.60 -20.52
C LEU A 220 23.45 19.25 -20.57
N PHE A 221 24.14 18.14 -20.28
CA PHE A 221 23.48 16.83 -20.25
C PHE A 221 22.43 16.73 -19.14
N ALA A 222 22.68 17.29 -17.96
CA ALA A 222 21.70 17.31 -16.87
C ALA A 222 20.48 18.21 -17.18
N ALA A 223 20.67 19.30 -17.93
CA ALA A 223 19.58 20.19 -18.34
C ALA A 223 18.71 19.58 -19.45
N LEU A 224 19.33 18.83 -20.36
CA LEU A 224 18.59 18.03 -21.35
C LEU A 224 17.90 16.81 -20.70
N GLY A 225 18.39 16.36 -19.54
CA GLY A 225 18.01 15.06 -18.97
C GLY A 225 18.93 13.99 -19.52
N THR A 226 19.36 13.06 -18.68
CA THR A 226 20.25 11.97 -19.06
C THR A 226 19.55 11.04 -20.06
N ASP A 227 19.72 11.30 -21.35
CA ASP A 227 19.06 10.56 -22.44
C ASP A 227 17.52 10.48 -22.27
N PHE A 228 16.81 11.40 -22.90
CA PHE A 228 15.34 11.48 -22.90
C PHE A 228 14.68 10.11 -23.10
N ALA A 229 15.22 9.28 -23.98
CA ALA A 229 14.70 7.95 -24.27
C ALA A 229 14.93 6.97 -23.11
N SER A 230 16.12 7.02 -22.48
CA SER A 230 16.47 6.19 -21.32
C SER A 230 15.60 6.52 -20.10
N GLU A 231 15.39 7.81 -19.80
CA GLU A 231 14.53 8.22 -18.68
C GLU A 231 13.07 7.77 -18.88
N ALA A 232 12.53 7.90 -20.09
CA ALA A 232 11.19 7.42 -20.43
C ALA A 232 11.08 5.89 -20.36
N ASN A 233 12.08 5.16 -20.86
CA ASN A 233 12.12 3.69 -20.80
C ASN A 233 12.17 3.16 -19.36
N ASN A 234 12.94 3.82 -18.51
CA ASN A 234 13.11 3.41 -17.11
C ASN A 234 11.99 3.92 -16.20
N ALA A 235 11.14 4.84 -16.66
CA ALA A 235 10.08 5.44 -15.87
C ALA A 235 9.11 4.39 -15.32
N LYS A 236 8.74 3.40 -16.13
CA LYS A 236 7.89 2.28 -15.70
C LYS A 236 8.52 1.53 -14.53
N SER A 237 9.74 1.01 -14.71
CA SER A 237 10.45 0.29 -13.66
C SER A 237 10.59 1.12 -12.38
N ALA A 238 10.89 2.42 -12.49
CA ALA A 238 11.02 3.31 -11.33
C ALA A 238 9.69 3.62 -10.61
N VAL A 239 8.56 3.64 -11.33
CA VAL A 239 7.22 3.81 -10.74
C VAL A 239 6.74 2.52 -10.10
N LEU A 240 7.00 1.37 -10.75
CA LEU A 240 6.61 0.06 -10.26
C LEU A 240 7.48 -0.42 -9.08
N ASP A 241 8.70 0.12 -8.95
CA ASP A 241 9.57 -0.17 -7.81
C ASP A 241 8.97 0.36 -6.51
N GLY A 242 8.72 -0.57 -5.58
CA GLY A 242 8.09 -0.28 -4.29
C GLY A 242 6.57 -0.10 -4.34
N LEU A 243 5.87 -0.64 -5.33
CA LEU A 243 4.41 -0.74 -5.28
C LEU A 243 3.96 -1.49 -4.02
N THR A 244 3.01 -0.91 -3.30
CA THR A 244 2.38 -1.58 -2.16
C THR A 244 1.40 -2.63 -2.68
N TYR A 245 1.48 -3.84 -2.12
CA TYR A 245 0.48 -4.88 -2.33
C TYR A 245 -0.90 -4.39 -1.82
N ILE A 246 -1.92 -4.41 -2.69
CA ILE A 246 -3.29 -4.02 -2.37
C ILE A 246 -4.12 -5.30 -2.27
N ARG A 247 -4.20 -5.87 -1.07
CA ARG A 247 -4.99 -7.09 -0.84
C ARG A 247 -6.40 -6.98 -1.42
N LYS A 248 -6.83 -7.98 -2.20
CA LYS A 248 -8.24 -8.13 -2.59
C LYS A 248 -9.08 -8.36 -1.33
N ILE A 249 -10.03 -7.48 -1.09
CA ILE A 249 -11.01 -7.66 -0.02
C ILE A 249 -12.31 -8.15 -0.64
N TYR A 250 -12.70 -9.35 -0.26
CA TYR A 250 -13.99 -9.93 -0.63
C TYR A 250 -15.03 -9.57 0.42
N ARG A 251 -16.29 -9.41 -0.02
CA ARG A 251 -17.41 -9.06 0.85
C ARG A 251 -18.63 -9.88 0.49
N ILE A 252 -19.39 -10.26 1.50
CA ILE A 252 -20.72 -10.85 1.34
C ILE A 252 -21.72 -9.69 1.24
N GLY A 253 -22.64 -9.74 0.27
CA GLY A 253 -23.68 -8.72 0.15
C GLY A 253 -24.49 -8.62 1.43
N GLU A 254 -24.80 -7.40 1.87
CA GLU A 254 -25.50 -7.22 3.14
C GLU A 254 -26.88 -7.90 3.13
N ASN A 255 -27.58 -7.84 2.00
CA ASN A 255 -28.90 -8.45 1.80
C ASN A 255 -28.84 -9.96 1.49
N ASP A 256 -27.66 -10.55 1.35
CA ASP A 256 -27.52 -11.95 1.01
C ASP A 256 -27.86 -12.81 2.24
N ILE A 257 -28.97 -13.54 2.19
CA ILE A 257 -29.38 -14.44 3.27
C ILE A 257 -28.53 -15.73 3.32
N ILE A 258 -27.85 -16.05 2.22
CA ILE A 258 -27.00 -17.23 2.03
C ILE A 258 -25.62 -16.73 1.59
N ALA A 259 -24.57 -17.11 2.30
CA ALA A 259 -23.20 -16.78 1.93
C ALA A 259 -22.71 -17.62 0.73
N PRO A 260 -21.59 -17.26 0.08
CA PRO A 260 -20.91 -18.18 -0.83
C PRO A 260 -20.63 -19.53 -0.17
N ALA A 261 -20.75 -20.62 -0.94
CA ALA A 261 -20.46 -21.95 -0.44
C ALA A 261 -18.96 -22.07 -0.10
N PRO A 262 -18.59 -22.50 1.14
CA PRO A 262 -17.20 -22.70 1.49
C PRO A 262 -16.60 -23.85 0.70
N ARG A 263 -15.30 -23.74 0.38
CA ARG A 263 -14.59 -24.75 -0.39
C ARG A 263 -14.30 -25.98 0.47
N SER A 264 -14.75 -27.15 0.01
CA SER A 264 -14.68 -28.39 0.80
C SER A 264 -13.26 -28.81 1.15
N GLU A 265 -12.30 -28.54 0.28
CA GLU A 265 -10.88 -28.84 0.39
C GLU A 265 -10.15 -27.97 1.42
N ASN A 266 -10.74 -26.84 1.81
CA ASN A 266 -10.16 -25.94 2.82
C ASN A 266 -10.52 -26.36 4.25
N PHE A 267 -11.46 -27.31 4.42
CA PHE A 267 -11.72 -27.93 5.72
C PHE A 267 -10.71 -29.03 6.03
N GLY A 268 -10.29 -29.11 7.29
CA GLY A 268 -9.45 -30.22 7.75
C GLY A 268 -9.62 -30.54 9.23
N THR A 269 -9.09 -31.70 9.61
CA THR A 269 -9.03 -32.17 11.01
C THR A 269 -7.65 -32.75 11.28
N THR A 270 -7.07 -32.46 12.44
CA THR A 270 -5.72 -32.91 12.79
C THR A 270 -5.55 -33.07 14.31
N THR A 271 -4.61 -33.93 14.71
CA THR A 271 -4.07 -33.99 16.09
C THR A 271 -2.63 -33.49 16.17
N ASP A 272 -2.01 -33.17 15.03
CA ASP A 272 -0.64 -32.66 14.93
C ASP A 272 -0.64 -31.12 14.98
N PRO A 273 -0.11 -30.49 16.05
CA PRO A 273 -0.01 -29.04 16.17
C PRO A 273 0.76 -28.37 15.02
N ALA A 274 1.72 -29.08 14.41
CA ALA A 274 2.53 -28.52 13.32
C ALA A 274 1.68 -28.16 12.08
N VAL A 275 0.57 -28.87 11.86
CA VAL A 275 -0.37 -28.57 10.76
C VAL A 275 -1.05 -27.22 11.00
N ILE A 276 -1.47 -26.94 12.24
CA ILE A 276 -2.14 -25.68 12.59
C ILE A 276 -1.13 -24.54 12.59
N ARG A 277 0.10 -24.77 13.04
CA ARG A 277 1.17 -23.77 12.91
C ARG A 277 1.42 -23.37 11.46
N ALA A 278 1.54 -24.35 10.56
CA ALA A 278 1.71 -24.07 9.13
C ALA A 278 0.49 -23.30 8.54
N LEU A 279 -0.71 -23.61 9.02
CA LEU A 279 -1.95 -22.90 8.64
C LEU A 279 -1.93 -21.43 9.10
N ILE A 280 -1.49 -21.17 10.33
CA ILE A 280 -1.33 -19.82 10.90
C ILE A 280 -0.27 -19.04 10.11
N ASP A 281 0.88 -19.65 9.83
CA ASP A 281 1.96 -19.04 9.05
C ASP A 281 1.47 -18.66 7.63
N ALA A 282 0.72 -19.55 6.98
CA ALA A 282 0.10 -19.28 5.68
C ALA A 282 -0.97 -18.16 5.74
N SER A 283 -1.59 -17.99 6.90
CA SER A 283 -2.62 -16.96 7.17
C SER A 283 -2.04 -15.64 7.69
N ALA A 284 -0.71 -15.46 7.74
CA ALA A 284 -0.08 -14.23 8.21
C ALA A 284 -0.60 -12.94 7.52
N PRO A 285 -0.87 -12.92 6.19
CA PRO A 285 -1.48 -11.75 5.55
C PRO A 285 -2.91 -11.45 6.04
N LEU A 286 -3.65 -12.46 6.47
CA LEU A 286 -4.99 -12.32 7.05
C LEU A 286 -4.92 -11.84 8.50
N LEU A 287 -3.95 -12.31 9.28
CA LEU A 287 -3.78 -11.95 10.69
C LEU A 287 -3.29 -10.51 10.89
N GLU A 288 -2.60 -9.91 9.91
CA GLU A 288 -2.10 -8.52 9.98
C GLU A 288 -1.20 -8.27 11.20
N GLY A 289 -0.45 -9.30 11.63
CA GLY A 289 0.44 -9.24 12.79
C GLY A 289 -0.25 -9.45 14.15
N GLN A 290 -1.54 -9.78 14.18
CA GLN A 290 -2.23 -10.19 15.40
C GLN A 290 -1.80 -11.60 15.82
N ASP A 291 -1.66 -11.80 17.13
CA ASP A 291 -1.38 -13.11 17.72
C ASP A 291 -2.64 -13.99 17.74
N THR A 292 -2.46 -15.30 17.67
CA THR A 292 -3.53 -16.29 17.84
C THR A 292 -3.66 -16.73 19.30
N VAL A 293 -4.88 -17.04 19.73
CA VAL A 293 -5.19 -17.66 21.02
C VAL A 293 -4.69 -19.10 21.06
N TRP A 294 -4.90 -19.84 19.97
CA TRP A 294 -4.35 -21.18 19.84
C TRP A 294 -2.82 -21.14 19.77
N SER A 295 -2.17 -22.08 20.46
CA SER A 295 -0.73 -22.31 20.38
C SER A 295 -0.39 -23.79 20.52
N GLU A 296 0.82 -24.17 20.08
CA GLU A 296 1.34 -25.54 20.19
C GLU A 296 1.52 -26.00 21.66
N GLU A 297 1.48 -25.06 22.62
CA GLU A 297 1.63 -25.34 24.04
C GLU A 297 0.32 -25.79 24.71
N ILE A 298 -0.82 -25.61 24.03
CA ILE A 298 -2.12 -25.99 24.54
C ILE A 298 -2.23 -27.52 24.64
N GLU A 299 -2.52 -28.02 25.84
CA GLU A 299 -2.86 -29.42 26.05
C GLU A 299 -4.32 -29.67 25.62
N LEU A 300 -4.48 -30.40 24.51
CA LEU A 300 -5.81 -30.77 24.02
C LEU A 300 -6.53 -31.68 25.00
N ALA A 301 -7.86 -31.55 25.07
CA ALA A 301 -8.69 -32.47 25.81
C ALA A 301 -8.48 -33.92 25.31
N PRO A 302 -8.52 -34.94 26.19
CA PRO A 302 -8.34 -36.32 25.78
C PRO A 302 -9.30 -36.73 24.66
N ASP A 303 -8.79 -37.50 23.70
CA ASP A 303 -9.55 -38.03 22.56
C ASP A 303 -10.21 -36.94 21.68
N SER A 304 -9.63 -35.74 21.66
CA SER A 304 -10.09 -34.62 20.81
C SER A 304 -9.15 -34.35 19.64
N GLU A 305 -9.70 -33.73 18.60
CA GLU A 305 -9.00 -33.29 17.40
C GLU A 305 -9.20 -31.78 17.23
N ILE A 306 -8.30 -31.13 16.49
CA ILE A 306 -8.46 -29.75 16.03
C ILE A 306 -9.14 -29.77 14.67
N SER A 307 -10.24 -29.05 14.53
CA SER A 307 -10.91 -28.81 13.23
C SER A 307 -10.55 -27.42 12.73
N TYR A 308 -10.33 -27.26 11.43
CA TYR A 308 -9.97 -25.95 10.88
C TYR A 308 -10.58 -25.72 9.49
N TYR A 309 -10.68 -24.44 9.14
CA TYR A 309 -10.93 -23.96 7.80
C TYR A 309 -10.07 -22.74 7.53
N SER A 310 -9.47 -22.64 6.36
CA SER A 310 -8.76 -21.41 5.98
C SER A 310 -8.87 -21.11 4.50
N ASP A 311 -9.12 -19.85 4.19
CA ASP A 311 -8.94 -19.27 2.87
C ASP A 311 -8.44 -17.82 2.99
N GLU A 312 -8.31 -17.11 1.86
CA GLU A 312 -7.82 -15.72 1.84
C GLU A 312 -8.68 -14.72 2.63
N THR A 313 -9.91 -15.09 3.00
CA THR A 313 -10.91 -14.24 3.64
C THR A 313 -11.19 -14.63 5.08
N ILE A 314 -10.95 -15.88 5.49
CA ILE A 314 -11.25 -16.36 6.83
C ILE A 314 -10.30 -17.47 7.27
N LEU A 315 -9.88 -17.42 8.53
CA LEU A 315 -9.21 -18.49 9.26
C LEU A 315 -10.09 -18.89 10.44
N VAL A 316 -10.36 -20.19 10.58
CA VAL A 316 -11.04 -20.78 11.73
C VAL A 316 -10.23 -21.95 12.29
N ILE A 317 -10.03 -21.95 13.59
CA ILE A 317 -9.40 -23.06 14.33
C ILE A 317 -10.31 -23.42 15.51
N VAL A 318 -10.73 -24.68 15.60
CA VAL A 318 -11.59 -25.19 16.67
C VAL A 318 -10.89 -26.31 17.41
N TRP A 319 -10.75 -26.18 18.73
CA TRP A 319 -10.10 -27.18 19.58
C TRP A 319 -10.83 -27.34 20.92
N LYS A 320 -10.41 -28.34 21.70
CA LYS A 320 -10.97 -28.63 23.01
C LYS A 320 -9.88 -28.63 24.08
N GLU A 321 -10.20 -28.12 25.26
CA GLU A 321 -9.35 -28.12 26.45
C GLU A 321 -10.12 -28.65 27.65
N LEU A 322 -9.39 -29.22 28.62
CA LEU A 322 -9.92 -29.55 29.94
C LEU A 322 -9.37 -28.57 30.97
N ILE A 323 -10.08 -27.46 31.22
CA ILE A 323 -9.63 -26.39 32.11
C ILE A 323 -10.38 -26.51 33.43
N ASP A 324 -9.67 -26.72 34.55
CA ASP A 324 -10.28 -26.91 35.88
C ASP A 324 -11.45 -27.92 35.88
N HIS A 325 -11.22 -29.05 35.21
CA HIS A 325 -12.19 -30.12 34.98
C HIS A 325 -13.41 -29.74 34.12
N LYS A 326 -13.37 -28.63 33.38
CA LYS A 326 -14.45 -28.16 32.50
C LYS A 326 -14.16 -28.46 31.04
N GLY A 327 -15.17 -28.91 30.32
CA GLY A 327 -15.04 -29.33 28.91
C GLY A 327 -15.20 -28.14 27.99
N CYS A 328 -14.12 -27.40 27.77
CA CYS A 328 -14.14 -26.19 26.94
C CYS A 328 -13.92 -26.56 25.48
N THR A 329 -14.80 -26.10 24.59
CA THR A 329 -14.56 -26.08 23.15
C THR A 329 -14.44 -24.63 22.72
N PHE A 330 -13.33 -24.30 22.06
CA PHE A 330 -13.04 -22.97 21.56
C PHE A 330 -13.07 -22.97 20.04
N ALA A 331 -13.60 -21.91 19.44
CA ALA A 331 -13.46 -21.64 18.02
C ALA A 331 -12.90 -20.23 17.84
N GLU A 332 -11.65 -20.14 17.41
CA GLU A 332 -10.97 -18.91 17.07
C GLU A 332 -11.20 -18.58 15.60
N VAL A 333 -11.54 -17.33 15.31
CA VAL A 333 -11.95 -16.88 13.99
C VAL A 333 -11.34 -15.53 13.65
N ARG A 334 -10.60 -15.46 12.54
CA ARG A 334 -10.12 -14.21 11.95
C ARG A 334 -10.79 -14.01 10.58
N ILE A 335 -11.47 -12.88 10.37
CA ILE A 335 -12.14 -12.54 9.09
C ILE A 335 -11.55 -11.30 8.44
N ALA A 336 -11.42 -11.29 7.11
CA ALA A 336 -10.87 -10.16 6.36
C ALA A 336 -11.81 -8.94 6.36
N ASP A 337 -13.12 -9.19 6.35
CA ASP A 337 -14.15 -8.16 6.26
C ASP A 337 -15.34 -8.47 7.22
N PRO A 338 -15.93 -7.45 7.87
CA PRO A 338 -17.03 -7.64 8.81
C PRO A 338 -18.29 -8.28 8.20
N SER A 339 -18.48 -8.21 6.88
CA SER A 339 -19.61 -8.86 6.19
C SER A 339 -19.66 -10.39 6.39
N GLN A 340 -18.53 -10.98 6.80
CA GLN A 340 -18.37 -12.40 7.05
C GLN A 340 -18.90 -12.86 8.42
N PHE A 341 -19.10 -11.95 9.39
CA PHE A 341 -19.77 -12.27 10.65
C PHE A 341 -21.24 -11.86 10.58
N ARG A 342 -22.14 -12.83 10.77
CA ARG A 342 -23.55 -12.67 10.43
C ARG A 342 -24.44 -13.32 11.47
N ARG A 343 -25.67 -12.83 11.57
CA ARG A 343 -26.75 -13.47 12.33
C ARG A 343 -27.77 -14.05 11.36
N ARG A 344 -28.16 -15.30 11.56
CA ARG A 344 -29.25 -15.94 10.83
C ARG A 344 -30.44 -16.12 11.77
N LEU A 345 -31.60 -15.61 11.38
CA LEU A 345 -32.85 -15.84 12.09
C LEU A 345 -33.60 -17.00 11.44
N SER A 346 -34.19 -17.85 12.27
CA SER A 346 -35.07 -18.93 11.82
C SER A 346 -36.31 -18.35 11.13
N GLY A 347 -36.57 -18.72 9.88
CA GLY A 347 -37.67 -18.17 9.08
C GLY A 347 -37.44 -16.73 8.59
N ASP A 348 -36.20 -16.24 8.62
CA ASP A 348 -35.71 -15.06 7.87
C ASP A 348 -36.31 -13.72 8.32
N SER A 349 -37.01 -13.71 9.46
CA SER A 349 -37.67 -12.53 10.01
C SER A 349 -37.58 -12.52 11.53
N TYR A 350 -37.45 -11.31 12.10
CA TYR A 350 -37.36 -11.11 13.54
C TYR A 350 -38.57 -11.66 14.29
N ASP A 351 -39.78 -11.47 13.79
CA ASP A 351 -41.01 -11.93 14.48
C ASP A 351 -41.40 -13.39 14.15
N SER A 352 -40.48 -14.16 13.56
CA SER A 352 -40.73 -15.55 13.24
C SER A 352 -41.01 -16.40 14.48
N HIS A 353 -42.03 -17.25 14.38
CA HIS A 353 -42.34 -18.27 15.38
C HIS A 353 -41.68 -19.62 15.07
N VAL A 354 -40.95 -19.72 13.96
CA VAL A 354 -40.24 -20.93 13.57
C VAL A 354 -39.02 -21.09 14.47
N ARG A 355 -38.77 -22.31 14.93
CA ARG A 355 -37.51 -22.68 15.58
C ARG A 355 -36.87 -23.79 14.78
N GLU A 356 -35.56 -23.74 14.67
CA GLU A 356 -34.81 -24.65 13.82
C GLU A 356 -33.50 -25.07 14.49
N TYR A 357 -32.94 -26.20 14.06
CA TYR A 357 -31.65 -26.70 14.52
C TYR A 357 -30.50 -25.78 14.09
N CYS A 358 -29.48 -25.66 14.94
CA CYS A 358 -28.29 -24.85 14.67
C CYS A 358 -27.61 -25.35 13.40
N SER A 359 -27.43 -26.67 13.30
CA SER A 359 -26.89 -27.34 12.11
C SER A 359 -27.63 -26.97 10.82
N ARG A 360 -28.97 -27.03 10.81
CA ARG A 360 -29.75 -26.72 9.61
C ARG A 360 -29.63 -25.24 9.21
N LEU A 361 -29.72 -24.32 10.17
CA LEU A 361 -29.53 -22.89 9.87
C LEU A 361 -28.13 -22.59 9.34
N ALA A 362 -27.11 -23.29 9.85
CA ALA A 362 -25.74 -23.13 9.41
C ALA A 362 -25.53 -23.67 7.98
N GLU A 363 -26.09 -24.84 7.66
CA GLU A 363 -26.08 -25.43 6.32
C GLU A 363 -26.81 -24.53 5.31
N GLU A 364 -28.01 -24.06 5.65
CA GLU A 364 -28.79 -23.16 4.78
C GLU A 364 -28.06 -21.84 4.52
N ALA A 365 -27.26 -21.36 5.46
CA ALA A 365 -26.52 -20.10 5.36
C ALA A 365 -25.14 -20.25 4.69
N ASN A 366 -24.70 -21.46 4.34
CA ASN A 366 -23.33 -21.77 3.92
C ASN A 366 -22.27 -21.32 4.95
N ALA A 367 -22.55 -21.55 6.23
CA ALA A 367 -21.61 -21.21 7.29
C ALA A 367 -20.31 -22.03 7.18
N VAL A 368 -19.17 -21.38 7.45
CA VAL A 368 -17.90 -22.05 7.74
C VAL A 368 -17.93 -22.55 9.19
N LEU A 369 -18.37 -21.69 10.10
CA LEU A 369 -18.54 -21.96 11.52
C LEU A 369 -19.83 -21.31 12.01
N ALA A 370 -20.59 -21.99 12.85
CA ALA A 370 -21.77 -21.44 13.51
C ALA A 370 -21.76 -21.72 15.01
N THR A 371 -22.37 -20.81 15.76
CA THR A 371 -22.71 -20.96 17.17
C THR A 371 -24.16 -20.58 17.40
N ASN A 372 -24.76 -21.07 18.47
CA ASN A 372 -26.06 -20.61 18.89
C ASN A 372 -26.09 -19.09 19.15
N GLY A 373 -27.25 -18.48 18.89
CA GLY A 373 -27.50 -17.08 19.24
C GLY A 373 -27.93 -16.89 20.69
N ASP A 374 -28.71 -15.82 20.92
CA ASP A 374 -29.25 -15.46 22.24
C ASP A 374 -30.64 -16.08 22.52
N PHE A 375 -31.18 -16.84 21.55
CA PHE A 375 -32.53 -17.40 21.57
C PHE A 375 -33.61 -16.33 21.87
N TYR A 376 -33.46 -15.13 21.30
CA TYR A 376 -34.24 -13.92 21.62
C TYR A 376 -35.77 -14.11 21.56
N ALA A 377 -36.28 -15.03 20.76
CA ALA A 377 -37.72 -15.26 20.65
C ALA A 377 -38.30 -15.99 21.89
N TYR A 378 -37.46 -16.71 22.65
CA TYR A 378 -37.87 -17.46 23.83
C TYR A 378 -38.18 -16.54 25.03
N ARG A 379 -37.48 -15.40 25.17
CA ARG A 379 -37.66 -14.44 26.26
C ARG A 379 -37.95 -13.06 25.69
N GLN A 380 -39.01 -12.41 26.14
CA GLN A 380 -39.42 -11.08 25.69
C GLN A 380 -38.80 -9.98 26.59
N LEU A 381 -37.47 -9.91 26.62
CA LEU A 381 -36.68 -8.96 27.44
C LEU A 381 -35.53 -8.35 26.61
N GLY A 382 -34.91 -7.29 27.11
CA GLY A 382 -33.71 -6.68 26.53
C GLY A 382 -33.97 -5.72 25.36
N VAL A 383 -32.87 -5.23 24.80
CA VAL A 383 -32.85 -4.35 23.63
C VAL A 383 -32.39 -5.15 22.42
N THR A 384 -33.29 -5.39 21.46
CA THR A 384 -32.97 -6.18 20.27
C THR A 384 -32.95 -5.33 19.02
N VAL A 385 -31.88 -5.45 18.26
CA VAL A 385 -31.69 -4.78 16.97
C VAL A 385 -31.45 -5.85 15.91
N TYR A 386 -32.01 -5.64 14.72
CA TYR A 386 -31.73 -6.45 13.56
C TYR A 386 -31.84 -5.60 12.30
N GLN A 387 -30.85 -5.71 11.40
CA GLN A 387 -30.70 -4.85 10.23
C GLN A 387 -30.90 -3.35 10.53
N ARG A 388 -30.19 -2.83 11.55
CA ARG A 388 -30.23 -1.43 12.00
C ARG A 388 -31.59 -0.95 12.54
N GLU A 389 -32.57 -1.83 12.67
CA GLU A 389 -33.89 -1.49 13.21
C GLU A 389 -34.05 -1.97 14.65
N LEU A 390 -34.59 -1.11 15.50
CA LEU A 390 -34.89 -1.41 16.90
C LEU A 390 -36.25 -2.12 17.03
N TYR A 391 -36.23 -3.43 17.25
CA TYR A 391 -37.44 -4.25 17.39
C TYR A 391 -37.99 -4.27 18.82
N ARG A 392 -37.12 -4.25 19.83
CA ARG A 392 -37.53 -4.38 21.24
C ARG A 392 -36.76 -3.43 22.12
N PHE A 393 -37.46 -2.79 23.05
CA PHE A 393 -36.87 -1.84 24.00
C PHE A 393 -37.33 -2.14 25.43
N ILE A 394 -36.61 -3.06 26.10
CA ILE A 394 -36.78 -3.37 27.52
C ILE A 394 -35.39 -3.31 28.17
N PRO A 395 -34.84 -2.09 28.40
CA PRO A 395 -33.42 -1.89 28.69
C PRO A 395 -32.98 -2.32 30.09
N ASP A 396 -33.90 -2.41 31.06
CA ASP A 396 -33.53 -2.58 32.47
C ASP A 396 -33.23 -4.03 32.86
N ALA A 397 -33.61 -5.00 32.03
CA ALA A 397 -33.54 -6.41 32.39
C ALA A 397 -32.19 -7.05 32.09
N LEU A 398 -31.61 -6.73 30.92
CA LEU A 398 -30.46 -7.42 30.34
C LEU A 398 -29.42 -6.42 29.85
N ASP A 399 -28.15 -6.72 30.10
CA ASP A 399 -27.07 -6.10 29.33
C ASP A 399 -27.24 -6.46 27.85
N ALA A 400 -26.84 -5.57 26.95
CA ALA A 400 -26.93 -5.77 25.51
C ALA A 400 -25.54 -5.79 24.88
N CYS A 401 -25.39 -6.63 23.87
CA CYS A 401 -24.22 -6.66 23.00
C CYS A 401 -24.66 -6.28 21.59
N PHE A 402 -24.10 -5.21 21.03
CA PHE A 402 -24.41 -4.74 19.69
C PHE A 402 -23.23 -5.01 18.76
N PHE A 403 -23.51 -5.52 17.56
CA PHE A 403 -22.52 -5.74 16.52
C PHE A 403 -22.68 -4.69 15.42
N THR A 404 -21.61 -3.98 15.10
CA THR A 404 -21.62 -2.90 14.10
C THR A 404 -21.30 -3.42 12.70
N ALA A 405 -21.58 -2.62 11.67
CA ALA A 405 -21.16 -2.93 10.30
C ALA A 405 -19.63 -2.95 10.10
N LYS A 406 -18.87 -2.51 11.11
CA LYS A 406 -17.40 -2.61 11.15
C LYS A 406 -16.92 -3.89 11.85
N GLY A 407 -17.83 -4.72 12.35
CA GLY A 407 -17.51 -5.95 13.10
C GLY A 407 -17.13 -5.69 14.56
N GLU A 408 -17.41 -4.51 15.10
CA GLU A 408 -17.11 -4.19 16.51
C GLU A 408 -18.19 -4.74 17.43
N MET A 409 -17.79 -5.12 18.65
CA MET A 409 -18.69 -5.54 19.72
C MET A 409 -18.86 -4.41 20.74
N LEU A 410 -20.03 -3.78 20.78
CA LEU A 410 -20.36 -2.72 21.73
C LEU A 410 -21.19 -3.27 22.89
N LEU A 411 -20.62 -3.20 24.09
CA LEU A 411 -21.19 -3.79 25.30
C LEU A 411 -21.85 -2.73 26.18
N VAL A 412 -23.18 -2.78 26.28
CA VAL A 412 -23.99 -1.78 26.97
C VAL A 412 -24.68 -2.42 28.19
N PRO A 413 -24.37 -1.98 29.42
CA PRO A 413 -25.05 -2.47 30.61
C PRO A 413 -26.56 -2.23 30.57
N ARG A 414 -27.31 -3.07 31.27
CA ARG A 414 -28.76 -2.84 31.46
C ARG A 414 -29.03 -1.46 32.07
N GLY A 415 -30.12 -0.84 31.64
CA GLY A 415 -30.57 0.47 32.12
C GLY A 415 -29.74 1.65 31.63
N SER A 416 -28.78 1.45 30.71
CA SER A 416 -28.00 2.56 30.13
C SER A 416 -28.81 3.47 29.21
N PHE A 417 -29.90 2.99 28.60
CA PHE A 417 -30.79 3.80 27.78
C PHE A 417 -32.00 4.25 28.59
N ALA A 418 -32.20 5.57 28.70
CA ALA A 418 -33.35 6.13 29.41
C ALA A 418 -34.61 6.17 28.52
N ALA A 419 -34.44 6.26 27.21
CA ALA A 419 -35.52 6.38 26.23
C ALA A 419 -35.22 5.63 24.94
N ARG A 420 -36.27 5.30 24.18
CA ARG A 420 -36.16 4.56 22.91
C ARG A 420 -35.34 5.34 21.89
N GLU A 421 -35.56 6.65 21.83
CA GLU A 421 -34.91 7.58 20.90
C GLU A 421 -33.38 7.65 21.13
N GLU A 422 -32.94 7.44 22.37
CA GLU A 422 -31.52 7.36 22.73
C GLU A 422 -30.89 6.08 22.16
N ALA A 423 -31.58 4.94 22.29
CA ALA A 423 -31.14 3.68 21.68
C ALA A 423 -31.13 3.76 20.15
N GLU A 424 -32.13 4.38 19.51
CA GLU A 424 -32.17 4.59 18.05
C GLU A 424 -31.04 5.51 17.57
N THR A 425 -30.70 6.54 18.34
CA THR A 425 -29.54 7.41 18.07
C THR A 425 -28.24 6.62 18.18
N PHE A 426 -28.07 5.85 19.25
CA PHE A 426 -26.92 4.97 19.43
C PHE A 426 -26.75 3.98 18.26
N ILE A 427 -27.85 3.36 17.82
CA ILE A 427 -27.84 2.41 16.69
C ILE A 427 -27.37 3.07 15.41
N ARG A 428 -27.91 4.25 15.07
CA ARG A 428 -27.54 5.00 13.87
C ARG A 428 -26.09 5.49 13.92
N ASP A 429 -25.69 6.09 15.02
CA ASP A 429 -24.39 6.76 15.13
C ASP A 429 -23.23 5.74 15.14
N ASN A 430 -23.48 4.51 15.61
CA ASN A 430 -22.50 3.41 15.61
C ASN A 430 -22.68 2.41 14.46
N ASP A 431 -23.64 2.63 13.57
CA ASP A 431 -23.99 1.71 12.47
C ASP A 431 -24.21 0.26 12.93
N VAL A 432 -25.04 0.09 13.97
CA VAL A 432 -25.34 -1.21 14.59
C VAL A 432 -26.17 -2.07 13.64
N LEU A 433 -25.67 -3.25 13.26
CA LEU A 433 -26.39 -4.20 12.42
C LEU A 433 -27.41 -5.00 13.23
N PHE A 434 -26.97 -5.65 14.31
CA PHE A 434 -27.83 -6.48 15.14
C PHE A 434 -27.32 -6.54 16.58
N SER A 435 -28.13 -7.05 17.50
CA SER A 435 -27.73 -7.23 18.90
C SER A 435 -28.01 -8.62 19.45
N ALA A 436 -27.22 -9.04 20.42
CA ALA A 436 -27.56 -10.10 21.34
C ALA A 436 -28.17 -9.50 22.61
N ALA A 437 -29.31 -10.03 23.05
CA ALA A 437 -30.03 -9.63 24.25
C ALA A 437 -30.19 -10.83 25.20
N PHE A 438 -29.08 -11.26 25.80
CA PHE A 438 -29.03 -12.33 26.79
C PHE A 438 -28.17 -11.95 28.00
N GLY A 439 -26.85 -11.88 27.82
CA GLY A 439 -25.89 -11.42 28.82
C GLY A 439 -25.64 -12.41 29.95
N PRO A 440 -24.79 -12.04 30.92
CA PRO A 440 -24.20 -10.72 31.12
C PRO A 440 -23.03 -10.39 30.19
N ILE A 441 -22.58 -9.14 30.26
CA ILE A 441 -21.24 -8.73 29.81
C ILE A 441 -20.21 -9.45 30.70
N LEU A 442 -19.26 -10.15 30.08
CA LEU A 442 -18.23 -10.94 30.78
C LEU A 442 -16.93 -10.15 30.93
N ILE A 443 -16.49 -9.53 29.84
CA ILE A 443 -15.27 -8.70 29.77
C ILE A 443 -15.64 -7.47 28.95
N ARG A 444 -15.21 -6.29 29.38
CA ARG A 444 -15.43 -5.04 28.64
C ARG A 444 -14.17 -4.19 28.70
N ASP A 445 -13.68 -3.77 27.54
CA ASP A 445 -12.51 -2.91 27.39
C ASP A 445 -11.26 -3.47 28.11
N GLY A 446 -11.08 -4.80 28.06
CA GLY A 446 -10.00 -5.51 28.74
C GLY A 446 -10.21 -5.73 30.24
N GLU A 447 -11.35 -5.33 30.81
CA GLU A 447 -11.67 -5.52 32.22
C GLU A 447 -12.67 -6.67 32.44
N LEU A 448 -12.27 -7.67 33.23
CA LEU A 448 -13.16 -8.72 33.72
C LEU A 448 -14.28 -8.11 34.57
N GLN A 449 -15.54 -8.41 34.26
CA GLN A 449 -16.68 -7.85 34.97
C GLN A 449 -16.93 -8.56 36.30
N ASP A 450 -17.41 -7.81 37.29
CA ASP A 450 -17.77 -8.35 38.61
C ASP A 450 -19.16 -9.02 38.55
N LEU A 451 -19.13 -10.34 38.33
CA LEU A 451 -20.29 -11.22 38.16
C LEU A 451 -20.65 -12.00 39.42
N GLY A 452 -20.32 -11.46 40.60
CA GLY A 452 -20.59 -12.12 41.89
C GLY A 452 -22.05 -12.53 42.11
N THR A 453 -22.25 -13.41 43.09
CA THR A 453 -23.53 -14.09 43.35
C THR A 453 -24.74 -13.16 43.38
N GLY A 454 -25.77 -13.50 42.60
CA GLY A 454 -27.05 -12.80 42.55
C GLY A 454 -27.06 -11.49 41.75
N LYS A 455 -25.94 -11.05 41.18
CA LYS A 455 -25.86 -9.82 40.37
C LYS A 455 -26.57 -9.96 39.03
N TYR A 456 -26.51 -11.15 38.42
CA TYR A 456 -27.22 -11.44 37.17
C TYR A 456 -28.11 -12.68 37.35
N LYS A 457 -29.44 -12.45 37.35
CA LYS A 457 -30.42 -13.51 37.66
C LYS A 457 -30.84 -14.32 36.43
N ILE A 458 -30.60 -13.80 35.23
CA ILE A 458 -30.91 -14.47 33.98
C ILE A 458 -29.78 -15.46 33.65
N GLY A 459 -30.13 -16.62 33.06
CA GLY A 459 -29.16 -17.66 32.71
C GLY A 459 -28.62 -18.48 33.89
N GLN A 460 -29.19 -18.36 35.10
CA GLN A 460 -28.76 -19.11 36.30
C GLN A 460 -27.26 -18.94 36.57
N GLY A 461 -26.80 -17.69 36.71
CA GLY A 461 -25.38 -17.34 36.69
C GLY A 461 -24.50 -17.96 37.76
N ASP A 462 -25.08 -18.29 38.92
CA ASP A 462 -24.38 -18.79 40.10
C ASP A 462 -24.33 -20.32 40.19
N THR A 463 -24.82 -21.01 39.17
CA THR A 463 -24.94 -22.47 39.17
C THR A 463 -24.23 -23.07 37.98
N ASP A 464 -23.78 -24.30 38.12
CA ASP A 464 -23.11 -25.08 37.08
C ASP A 464 -24.10 -25.45 35.97
N TYR A 465 -23.92 -24.86 34.79
CA TYR A 465 -24.67 -25.17 33.56
C TYR A 465 -23.76 -25.12 32.34
N SER A 466 -24.14 -25.78 31.26
CA SER A 466 -23.45 -25.59 29.98
C SER A 466 -23.51 -24.11 29.58
N ARG A 467 -22.38 -23.55 29.14
CA ARG A 467 -22.22 -22.12 28.82
C ARG A 467 -21.89 -21.93 27.35
N SER A 468 -22.32 -20.80 26.80
CA SER A 468 -21.96 -20.33 25.48
C SER A 468 -21.58 -18.85 25.57
N ALA A 469 -20.55 -18.43 24.84
CA ALA A 469 -20.07 -17.07 24.84
C ALA A 469 -19.41 -16.72 23.52
N ILE A 470 -19.48 -15.43 23.18
CA ILE A 470 -18.74 -14.81 22.08
C ILE A 470 -17.81 -13.74 22.66
N ALA A 471 -16.58 -13.73 22.18
CA ALA A 471 -15.57 -12.78 22.58
C ALA A 471 -14.78 -12.25 21.38
N MET A 472 -14.11 -11.13 21.59
CA MET A 472 -13.10 -10.57 20.69
C MET A 472 -11.77 -10.49 21.41
N THR A 473 -10.71 -10.85 20.70
CA THR A 473 -9.31 -10.64 21.11
C THR A 473 -8.76 -9.36 20.50
N ASP A 474 -9.12 -9.09 19.25
CA ASP A 474 -8.76 -7.88 18.50
C ASP A 474 -9.79 -7.63 17.38
N ARG A 475 -9.59 -6.59 16.56
CA ARG A 475 -10.41 -6.22 15.40
C ARG A 475 -10.57 -7.41 14.46
N LEU A 476 -11.84 -7.79 14.24
CA LEU A 476 -12.24 -8.90 13.36
C LEU A 476 -11.63 -10.25 13.77
N HIS A 477 -11.25 -10.38 15.05
CA HIS A 477 -10.67 -11.57 15.63
C HIS A 477 -11.50 -12.00 16.84
N TYR A 478 -12.18 -13.13 16.69
CA TYR A 478 -13.20 -13.60 17.62
C TYR A 478 -12.77 -14.92 18.25
N LEU A 479 -13.23 -15.14 19.48
CA LEU A 479 -13.16 -16.41 20.17
C LEU A 479 -14.56 -16.79 20.63
N LEU A 480 -15.11 -17.86 20.06
CA LEU A 480 -16.33 -18.49 20.56
C LEU A 480 -15.94 -19.55 21.59
N MET A 481 -16.75 -19.69 22.62
CA MET A 481 -16.53 -20.71 23.63
C MET A 481 -17.84 -21.37 24.03
N THR A 482 -17.84 -22.70 24.04
CA THR A 482 -18.85 -23.50 24.72
C THR A 482 -18.21 -24.31 25.83
N ILE A 483 -18.85 -24.36 26.99
CA ILE A 483 -18.49 -25.28 28.08
C ILE A 483 -19.65 -26.23 28.25
N ASN A 484 -19.44 -27.53 28.03
CA ASN A 484 -20.49 -28.53 28.19
C ASN A 484 -20.00 -29.68 29.06
N PHE A 485 -20.94 -30.49 29.55
CA PHE A 485 -20.58 -31.72 30.22
C PHE A 485 -19.86 -32.67 29.26
N GLY A 486 -19.04 -33.55 29.79
CA GLY A 486 -18.39 -34.63 29.05
C GLY A 486 -18.17 -35.83 29.95
N SER A 487 -17.73 -36.95 29.38
CA SER A 487 -17.46 -38.19 30.13
C SER A 487 -16.44 -37.99 31.27
N LYS A 488 -15.55 -36.99 31.15
CA LYS A 488 -14.51 -36.62 32.11
C LYS A 488 -14.55 -35.13 32.47
N ALA A 489 -15.62 -34.42 32.13
CA ALA A 489 -15.64 -32.96 32.20
C ALA A 489 -16.99 -32.44 32.73
N GLY A 490 -16.92 -31.44 33.60
CA GLY A 490 -18.05 -30.69 34.14
C GLY A 490 -18.36 -29.44 33.34
N VAL A 491 -19.32 -28.67 33.86
CA VAL A 491 -19.78 -27.40 33.31
C VAL A 491 -19.30 -26.22 34.17
N ALA A 492 -19.80 -25.01 33.97
CA ALA A 492 -19.30 -23.82 34.65
C ALA A 492 -20.40 -22.88 35.16
N THR A 493 -20.05 -22.09 36.17
CA THR A 493 -20.74 -20.83 36.47
C THR A 493 -20.36 -19.75 35.45
N ILE A 494 -21.12 -18.65 35.38
CA ILE A 494 -20.79 -17.53 34.48
C ILE A 494 -19.45 -16.86 34.85
N PRO A 495 -19.13 -16.60 36.14
CA PRO A 495 -17.82 -16.03 36.51
C PRO A 495 -16.63 -16.90 36.07
N GLU A 496 -16.73 -18.22 36.19
CA GLU A 496 -15.67 -19.13 35.72
C GLU A 496 -15.52 -19.07 34.19
N ALA A 497 -16.64 -19.03 33.44
CA ALA A 497 -16.59 -18.87 32.00
C ALA A 497 -15.96 -17.52 31.59
N ALA A 498 -16.26 -16.45 32.32
CA ALA A 498 -15.65 -15.13 32.11
C ALA A 498 -14.14 -15.16 32.38
N GLN A 499 -13.72 -15.82 33.47
CA GLN A 499 -12.31 -15.95 33.81
C GLN A 499 -11.52 -16.72 32.73
N ILE A 500 -12.09 -17.82 32.22
CA ILE A 500 -11.45 -18.61 31.15
C ILE A 500 -11.21 -17.75 29.91
N LEU A 501 -12.20 -16.98 29.45
CA LEU A 501 -12.03 -16.09 28.30
C LEU A 501 -11.02 -14.96 28.57
N TYR A 502 -11.00 -14.44 29.79
CA TYR A 502 -10.06 -13.40 30.20
C TYR A 502 -8.61 -13.91 30.19
N ASP A 503 -8.39 -15.13 30.68
CA ASP A 503 -7.07 -15.78 30.68
C ASP A 503 -6.61 -16.12 29.25
N LYS A 504 -7.54 -16.25 28.30
CA LYS A 504 -7.25 -16.38 26.85
C LYS A 504 -6.99 -15.03 26.16
N GLY A 505 -6.93 -13.93 26.89
CA GLY A 505 -6.60 -12.61 26.36
C GLY A 505 -7.75 -11.88 25.64
N CYS A 506 -9.00 -12.30 25.85
CA CYS A 506 -10.15 -11.61 25.27
C CYS A 506 -10.31 -10.21 25.87
N VAL A 507 -10.56 -9.20 25.03
CA VAL A 507 -10.74 -7.80 25.45
C VAL A 507 -12.22 -7.43 25.63
N ASN A 508 -13.11 -8.11 24.91
CA ASN A 508 -14.55 -7.94 25.02
C ASN A 508 -15.19 -9.32 24.97
N ALA A 509 -16.11 -9.63 25.88
CA ALA A 509 -16.78 -10.93 25.93
C ALA A 509 -18.22 -10.81 26.44
N TYR A 510 -19.12 -11.59 25.87
CA TYR A 510 -20.55 -11.58 26.19
C TYR A 510 -21.12 -13.00 26.22
N ALA A 511 -21.94 -13.29 27.22
CA ALA A 511 -22.61 -14.59 27.33
C ALA A 511 -23.80 -14.70 26.37
N LEU A 512 -23.93 -15.88 25.76
CA LEU A 512 -25.05 -16.28 24.91
C LEU A 512 -25.95 -17.28 25.65
N ASP A 513 -27.08 -17.66 25.04
CA ASP A 513 -27.96 -18.66 25.66
C ASP A 513 -27.18 -19.99 25.81
N GLY A 514 -27.24 -20.57 27.00
CA GLY A 514 -26.49 -21.77 27.36
C GLY A 514 -27.37 -23.00 27.52
N GLY A 515 -26.90 -23.97 28.31
CA GLY A 515 -27.56 -25.27 28.44
C GLY A 515 -27.55 -25.99 27.10
N GLN A 516 -28.69 -26.58 26.73
CA GLN A 516 -28.82 -27.37 25.50
C GLN A 516 -28.69 -26.56 24.20
N THR A 517 -28.78 -25.22 24.24
CA THR A 517 -28.50 -24.42 23.05
C THR A 517 -27.01 -24.21 22.83
N ALA A 518 -26.14 -24.43 23.83
CA ALA A 518 -24.69 -24.22 23.69
C ALA A 518 -24.08 -25.19 22.69
N GLU A 519 -23.76 -24.69 21.50
CA GLU A 519 -23.36 -25.50 20.35
C GLU A 519 -22.38 -24.75 19.44
N LEU A 520 -21.35 -25.46 18.97
CA LEU A 520 -20.47 -25.06 17.87
C LEU A 520 -20.61 -26.07 16.73
N TRP A 521 -20.86 -25.57 15.54
CA TRP A 521 -21.03 -26.36 14.32
C TRP A 521 -20.03 -25.95 13.25
N MET A 522 -19.46 -26.93 12.55
CA MET A 522 -18.61 -26.73 11.38
C MET A 522 -18.67 -27.96 10.47
N ASN A 523 -18.74 -27.73 9.15
CA ASN A 523 -18.64 -28.77 8.12
C ASN A 523 -19.55 -29.99 8.36
N GLY A 524 -20.84 -29.73 8.59
CA GLY A 524 -21.85 -30.77 8.80
C GLY A 524 -21.76 -31.48 10.16
N LYS A 525 -20.96 -30.98 11.11
CA LYS A 525 -20.73 -31.62 12.41
C LYS A 525 -20.87 -30.63 13.55
N VAL A 526 -21.55 -31.08 14.60
CA VAL A 526 -21.49 -30.47 15.92
C VAL A 526 -20.17 -30.85 16.58
N LEU A 527 -19.37 -29.85 16.99
CA LEU A 527 -18.01 -30.05 17.46
C LEU A 527 -17.92 -30.20 18.97
N ASN A 528 -18.82 -29.62 19.76
CA ASN A 528 -18.87 -29.75 21.22
C ASN A 528 -19.86 -30.86 21.66
N ASN A 529 -19.84 -31.22 22.95
CA ASN A 529 -20.79 -32.22 23.48
C ASN A 529 -22.10 -31.54 23.92
N ILE A 530 -23.11 -31.55 23.06
CA ILE A 530 -24.41 -30.92 23.35
C ILE A 530 -25.21 -31.66 24.42
N ASP A 531 -26.06 -30.91 25.13
CA ASP A 531 -26.81 -31.49 26.24
C ASP A 531 -27.81 -32.55 25.79
N TRP A 532 -27.90 -33.66 26.54
CA TRP A 532 -28.69 -34.86 26.20
C TRP A 532 -28.39 -35.46 24.82
N ASN A 533 -27.22 -35.15 24.23
CA ASN A 533 -26.79 -35.63 22.92
C ASN A 533 -27.82 -35.34 21.80
N ALA A 534 -28.52 -34.21 21.92
CA ALA A 534 -29.54 -33.78 20.97
C ALA A 534 -29.59 -32.25 20.87
N GLU A 535 -29.57 -31.75 19.64
CA GLU A 535 -29.68 -30.30 19.37
C GLU A 535 -31.03 -29.78 19.88
N ARG A 536 -31.02 -28.54 20.36
CA ARG A 536 -32.23 -27.79 20.69
C ARG A 536 -32.57 -26.86 19.53
N GLN A 537 -33.85 -26.82 19.15
CA GLN A 537 -34.31 -25.83 18.19
C GLN A 537 -34.22 -24.42 18.79
N VAL A 538 -33.54 -23.52 18.07
CA VAL A 538 -33.27 -22.12 18.43
C VAL A 538 -34.01 -21.16 17.51
N SER A 539 -34.08 -19.87 17.88
CA SER A 539 -34.60 -18.82 17.00
C SER A 539 -33.56 -18.28 16.04
N ASP A 540 -32.28 -18.46 16.35
CA ASP A 540 -31.20 -17.79 15.66
C ASP A 540 -29.84 -18.41 15.98
N ILE A 541 -28.90 -18.16 15.06
CA ILE A 541 -27.48 -18.47 15.20
C ILE A 541 -26.63 -17.26 14.85
N PHE A 542 -25.42 -17.23 15.36
CA PHE A 542 -24.33 -16.43 14.79
C PHE A 542 -23.43 -17.33 13.97
N TYR A 543 -22.96 -16.84 12.84
CA TYR A 543 -22.11 -17.62 11.96
C TYR A 543 -21.05 -16.77 11.28
N PHE A 544 -20.00 -17.45 10.87
CA PHE A 544 -18.92 -16.93 10.07
C PHE A 544 -18.91 -17.65 8.72
N ALA A 545 -18.66 -16.91 7.64
CA ALA A 545 -18.66 -17.46 6.29
C ALA A 545 -17.46 -16.99 5.45
N SER A 546 -17.13 -17.78 4.43
CA SER A 546 -16.18 -17.35 3.40
C SER A 546 -16.81 -16.24 2.56
N ALA A 547 -16.02 -15.22 2.24
CA ALA A 547 -16.42 -14.21 1.25
C ALA A 547 -15.93 -14.55 -0.17
N LEU A 548 -15.16 -15.63 -0.34
CA LEU A 548 -14.72 -16.05 -1.66
C LEU A 548 -15.93 -16.45 -2.52
N PRO A 549 -16.04 -15.97 -3.76
CA PRO A 549 -17.08 -16.41 -4.67
C PRO A 549 -17.05 -17.94 -4.79
N ALA A 550 -18.24 -18.54 -4.86
CA ALA A 550 -18.37 -19.96 -5.18
C ALA A 550 -17.63 -20.23 -6.49
N GLU A 551 -16.92 -21.37 -6.57
CA GLU A 551 -16.29 -21.76 -7.83
C GLU A 551 -17.37 -21.78 -8.92
N LYS A 552 -17.09 -21.13 -10.06
CA LYS A 552 -17.90 -21.38 -11.25
C LYS A 552 -17.72 -22.87 -11.55
N GLU A 553 -18.78 -23.66 -11.40
CA GLU A 553 -18.80 -25.02 -11.94
C GLU A 553 -18.24 -24.96 -13.36
N ALA A 554 -17.12 -25.64 -13.60
CA ALA A 554 -16.47 -25.66 -14.89
C ALA A 554 -17.37 -26.38 -15.91
N GLY A 555 -18.28 -25.62 -16.54
CA GLY A 555 -19.10 -26.03 -17.67
C GLY A 555 -20.16 -27.09 -17.35
N ALA A 556 -21.41 -26.63 -17.19
CA ALA A 556 -22.58 -27.43 -17.57
C ALA A 556 -22.83 -27.36 -19.08
#